data_AF-A0A8D8NVX4-F1
#
_entry.id   AF-A0A8D8NVX4-F1
#
_cell.length_a   1.000
_cell.length_b   1.000
_cell.length_c   1.000
_cell.angle_alpha   90.00
_cell.angle_beta   90.00
_cell.angle_gamma   90.00
#
_symmetry.space_group_name_H-M   'P 1'
#
loop_
_entity.id
_entity.type
_entity.pdbx_description
1 polymer ?
#
loop_
_entity_poly.entity_id
_entity_poly.type
_entity_poly.pdbx_seq_one_letter_code
_entity_poly.pdbx_strand_id
1 'polypeptide(L)'
;NVLKDDGSYVGYAEFARIALKHDVYLRAGCFCNSGTCQRQLKLSDDGLLEYFKMGKICGDDNDMIDGHPTGTVRAAFGYMTKPENVDRLVEMIRERFVSQEVSRSVNPTHRSLNDEELELKAIYIYPIRSCGSFAVTTSWPMVDRGLKHDREFSIVNSNGTPLSQSKHTDMASIIPKIDPRSNVLILTHPTMPDLILNLNKLPTAKSNILPEDSVDCGDEVAAWISKALRQPRLRLAKHLNDGNHAPPPKILMINGNALRSLGDEDSADDQATASWLVEHFQGNLVVEAPATVDMQTWKQVAVGEHRFKVVGMCTRCPMIYVDPVSGNVSADSLKAIANVFKKKVPLGMYLAYVSDGGATARSLQCGGRFVPEQKVHSKVTSITESVVRFNFNG
;
A
#
# COMPACT_ATOMS: atom_id res chain seq x y z
N ASN A 1 4.55 -5.85 24.89
CA ASN A 1 3.89 -5.24 23.72
C ASN A 1 2.45 -4.92 24.07
N VAL A 2 1.89 -3.92 23.40
CA VAL A 2 0.52 -3.47 23.65
C VAL A 2 -0.47 -4.37 22.91
N LEU A 3 -1.51 -4.78 23.61
CA LEU A 3 -2.60 -5.59 23.09
C LEU A 3 -3.85 -4.73 22.93
N LYS A 4 -4.66 -5.06 21.93
CA LYS A 4 -6.03 -4.57 21.79
C LYS A 4 -6.97 -5.45 22.61
N ASP A 5 -8.21 -5.02 22.78
CA ASP A 5 -9.22 -5.77 23.56
C ASP A 5 -9.52 -7.16 22.98
N ASP A 6 -9.36 -7.32 21.66
CA ASP A 6 -9.53 -8.60 20.97
C ASP A 6 -8.32 -9.54 21.13
N GLY A 7 -7.32 -9.15 21.92
CA GLY A 7 -6.08 -9.89 22.15
C GLY A 7 -5.05 -9.77 21.01
N SER A 8 -5.35 -9.03 19.94
CA SER A 8 -4.38 -8.80 18.86
C SER A 8 -3.33 -7.76 19.26
N TYR A 9 -2.15 -7.83 18.64
CA TYR A 9 -1.06 -6.90 18.94
C TYR A 9 -1.21 -5.56 18.21
N VAL A 10 -0.82 -4.50 18.89
CA VAL A 10 -0.48 -3.22 18.26
C VAL A 10 0.96 -3.29 17.78
N GLY A 11 1.17 -2.94 16.51
CA GLY A 11 2.50 -2.92 15.91
C GLY A 11 3.44 -1.93 16.62
N TYR A 12 4.71 -2.31 16.79
CA TYR A 12 5.66 -1.46 17.52
C TYR A 12 5.94 -0.13 16.81
N ALA A 13 5.83 -0.07 15.47
CA ALA A 13 6.07 1.14 14.69
C ALA A 13 4.86 2.07 14.80
N GLU A 14 3.64 1.52 14.82
CA GLU A 14 2.44 2.28 15.15
C GLU A 14 2.53 2.91 16.54
N PHE A 15 2.89 2.12 17.55
CA PHE A 15 3.01 2.60 18.93
C PHE A 15 4.07 3.70 19.07
N ALA A 16 5.26 3.51 18.50
CA ALA A 16 6.34 4.50 18.54
C ALA A 16 5.95 5.83 17.88
N ARG A 17 5.17 5.79 16.79
CA ARG A 17 4.71 7.00 16.10
C ARG A 17 3.63 7.73 16.86
N ILE A 18 2.77 7.02 17.59
CA ILE A 18 1.81 7.64 18.50
C ILE A 18 2.56 8.29 19.67
N ALA A 19 3.54 7.60 20.25
CA ALA A 19 4.38 8.16 21.30
C ALA A 19 5.07 9.47 20.90
N LEU A 20 5.66 9.53 19.71
CA LEU A 20 6.29 10.76 19.22
C LEU A 20 5.31 11.94 19.11
N LYS A 21 4.03 11.69 18.79
CA LYS A 21 3.00 12.74 18.73
C LYS A 21 2.58 13.28 20.10
N HIS A 22 2.83 12.53 21.16
CA HIS A 22 2.55 12.92 22.54
C HIS A 22 3.82 13.37 23.29
N ASP A 23 4.88 13.74 22.54
CA ASP A 23 6.21 14.08 23.08
C ASP A 23 6.83 12.99 23.95
N VAL A 24 6.51 11.72 23.66
CA VAL A 24 7.05 10.55 24.34
C VAL A 24 8.08 9.87 23.44
N TYR A 25 9.34 9.89 23.87
CA TYR A 25 10.45 9.28 23.14
C TYR A 25 10.74 7.89 23.71
N LEU A 26 10.54 6.86 22.89
CA LEU A 26 10.74 5.47 23.25
C LEU A 26 11.53 4.73 22.18
N ARG A 27 12.06 3.55 22.52
CA ARG A 27 12.75 2.68 21.56
C ARG A 27 11.81 1.59 21.09
N ALA A 28 11.78 1.32 19.79
CA ALA A 28 10.96 0.27 19.21
C ALA A 28 11.73 -0.55 18.17
N GLY A 29 11.30 -1.81 17.96
CA GLY A 29 11.92 -2.76 17.04
C GLY A 29 12.77 -3.81 17.75
N CYS A 30 13.85 -4.25 17.10
CA CYS A 30 14.78 -5.24 17.65
C CYS A 30 16.05 -4.66 18.27
N PHE A 31 16.10 -3.34 18.50
CA PHE A 31 17.25 -2.66 19.14
C PHE A 31 18.62 -3.03 18.56
N CYS A 32 18.67 -3.28 17.25
CA CYS A 32 19.85 -3.77 16.52
C CYS A 32 20.43 -5.10 17.04
N ASN A 33 19.65 -5.89 17.77
CA ASN A 33 19.99 -7.20 18.30
C ASN A 33 18.78 -8.15 18.15
N SER A 34 18.80 -8.99 17.12
CA SER A 34 17.76 -9.99 16.86
C SER A 34 17.51 -10.94 18.03
N GLY A 35 18.54 -11.26 18.82
CA GLY A 35 18.40 -12.08 20.03
C GLY A 35 17.50 -11.45 21.11
N THR A 36 17.40 -10.12 21.15
CA THR A 36 16.46 -9.44 22.06
C THR A 36 15.01 -9.66 21.63
N CYS A 37 14.73 -9.56 20.33
CA CYS A 37 13.42 -9.89 19.77
C CYS A 37 13.09 -11.37 19.99
N GLN A 38 14.04 -12.25 19.71
CA GLN A 38 13.85 -13.69 19.85
C GLN A 38 13.48 -14.08 21.28
N ARG A 39 14.19 -13.53 22.28
CA ARG A 39 13.89 -13.77 23.69
C ARG A 39 12.54 -13.15 24.11
N GLN A 40 12.29 -11.89 23.75
CA GLN A 40 11.13 -11.14 24.26
C GLN A 40 9.82 -11.54 23.57
N LEU A 41 9.89 -12.00 22.32
CA LEU A 41 8.76 -12.46 21.51
C LEU A 41 8.63 -13.99 21.53
N LYS A 42 9.55 -14.70 22.19
CA LYS A 42 9.63 -16.17 22.21
C LYS A 42 9.67 -16.77 20.80
N LEU A 43 10.43 -16.16 19.89
CA LEU A 43 10.62 -16.68 18.53
C LEU A 43 11.61 -17.85 18.55
N SER A 44 11.36 -18.86 17.73
CA SER A 44 12.35 -19.92 17.45
C SER A 44 13.40 -19.41 16.46
N ASP A 45 14.53 -20.12 16.37
CA ASP A 45 15.56 -19.86 15.35
C ASP A 45 14.97 -19.96 13.93
N ASP A 46 14.11 -20.96 13.70
CA ASP A 46 13.42 -21.15 12.42
C ASP A 46 12.47 -20.00 12.08
N GLY A 47 11.70 -19.50 13.07
CA GLY A 47 10.80 -18.37 12.87
C GLY A 47 11.54 -17.07 12.57
N LEU A 48 12.73 -16.87 13.17
CA LEU A 48 13.57 -15.73 12.86
C LEU A 48 14.14 -15.79 11.43
N LEU A 49 14.56 -16.98 10.99
CA LEU A 49 15.01 -17.22 9.62
C LEU A 49 13.89 -17.03 8.60
N GLU A 50 12.66 -17.42 8.93
CA GLU A 50 11.48 -17.18 8.10
C GLU A 50 11.21 -15.69 7.94
N TYR A 51 11.24 -14.92 9.04
CA TYR A 51 11.11 -13.46 8.96
C TYR A 51 12.18 -12.83 8.07
N PHE A 52 13.43 -13.30 8.17
CA PHE A 52 14.51 -12.85 7.29
C PHE A 52 14.23 -13.16 5.82
N LYS A 53 13.77 -14.39 5.50
CA LYS A 53 13.38 -14.79 4.13
C LYS A 53 12.20 -13.97 3.60
N MET A 54 11.29 -13.53 4.47
CA MET A 54 10.20 -12.61 4.13
C MET A 54 10.66 -11.16 3.94
N GLY A 55 11.97 -10.89 4.02
CA GLY A 55 12.57 -9.58 3.80
C GLY A 55 12.53 -8.65 5.01
N LYS A 56 12.33 -9.19 6.22
CA LYS A 56 12.36 -8.40 7.47
C LYS A 56 13.78 -7.88 7.72
N ILE A 57 13.91 -6.57 7.89
CA ILE A 57 15.14 -5.89 8.28
C ILE A 57 14.95 -5.06 9.56
N CYS A 58 16.05 -4.77 10.24
CA CYS A 58 16.00 -3.95 11.45
C CYS A 58 15.65 -2.50 11.11
N GLY A 59 14.66 -1.94 11.82
CA GLY A 59 14.23 -0.55 11.62
C GLY A 59 13.27 -0.34 10.43
N ASP A 60 12.80 -1.40 9.78
CA ASP A 60 11.68 -1.28 8.85
C ASP A 60 10.33 -1.11 9.59
N ASP A 61 9.32 -0.75 8.80
CA ASP A 61 7.92 -0.61 9.22
C ASP A 61 7.13 -1.93 9.14
N ASN A 62 7.77 -3.08 8.83
CA ASN A 62 7.15 -4.41 8.90
C ASN A 62 7.15 -4.89 10.35
N ASP A 63 6.26 -4.32 11.17
CA ASP A 63 6.16 -4.58 12.60
C ASP A 63 5.28 -5.79 12.98
N MET A 64 4.60 -6.39 12.00
CA MET A 64 3.68 -7.53 12.14
C MET A 64 3.83 -8.53 11.00
N ILE A 65 3.98 -9.83 11.30
CA ILE A 65 3.92 -10.96 10.34
C ILE A 65 2.93 -11.98 10.89
N ASP A 66 1.93 -12.36 10.09
CA ASP A 66 0.88 -13.32 10.48
C ASP A 66 0.25 -13.06 11.86
N GLY A 67 -0.01 -11.78 12.17
CA GLY A 67 -0.60 -11.37 13.43
C GLY A 67 0.36 -11.38 14.63
N HIS A 68 1.63 -11.73 14.42
CA HIS A 68 2.66 -11.72 15.44
C HIS A 68 3.59 -10.51 15.28
N PRO A 69 3.93 -9.81 16.38
CA PRO A 69 4.84 -8.68 16.32
C PRO A 69 6.24 -9.17 15.99
N THR A 70 6.94 -8.44 15.14
CA THR A 70 8.33 -8.75 14.73
C THR A 70 9.36 -7.97 15.55
N GLY A 71 8.89 -7.15 16.49
CA GLY A 71 9.72 -6.34 17.37
C GLY A 71 9.00 -5.94 18.65
N THR A 72 9.68 -5.15 19.48
CA THR A 72 9.16 -4.78 20.79
C THR A 72 9.25 -3.29 21.04
N VAL A 73 8.39 -2.79 21.92
CA VAL A 73 8.44 -1.41 22.43
C VAL A 73 9.08 -1.42 23.81
N ARG A 74 10.04 -0.53 24.02
CA ARG A 74 10.70 -0.31 25.32
C ARG A 74 10.70 1.17 25.67
N ALA A 75 10.07 1.50 26.79
CA ALA A 75 10.29 2.75 27.50
C ALA A 75 11.44 2.54 28.51
N ALA A 76 12.36 3.49 28.59
CA ALA A 76 13.45 3.48 29.56
C ALA A 76 13.49 4.84 30.25
N PHE A 77 13.53 4.83 31.58
CA PHE A 77 13.61 6.04 32.39
C PHE A 77 15.06 6.27 32.81
N GLY A 78 15.55 7.47 32.53
CA GLY A 78 16.91 7.89 32.84
C GLY A 78 16.92 9.00 33.89
N TYR A 79 18.12 9.45 34.27
CA TYR A 79 18.30 10.50 35.27
C TYR A 79 17.51 11.78 34.97
N MET A 80 17.38 12.17 33.69
CA MET A 80 16.67 13.37 33.26
C MET A 80 15.15 13.18 33.08
N THR A 81 14.61 11.99 33.37
CA THR A 81 13.18 11.73 33.28
C THR A 81 12.47 12.43 34.44
N LYS A 82 11.63 13.42 34.12
CA LYS A 82 10.71 14.05 35.08
C LYS A 82 9.40 13.27 35.22
N PRO A 83 8.67 13.39 36.35
CA PRO A 83 7.35 12.79 36.53
C PRO A 83 6.39 13.11 35.40
N GLU A 84 6.39 14.36 34.90
CA GLU A 84 5.52 14.78 33.80
C GLU A 84 5.73 13.97 32.51
N ASN A 85 6.94 13.43 32.27
CA ASN A 85 7.21 12.58 31.11
C ASN A 85 6.56 11.19 31.27
N VAL A 86 6.46 10.70 32.51
CA VAL A 86 5.78 9.45 32.84
C VAL A 86 4.28 9.64 32.70
N ASP A 87 3.75 10.76 33.20
CA ASP A 87 2.33 11.11 33.08
C ASP A 87 1.91 11.18 31.61
N ARG A 88 2.70 11.83 30.74
CA ARG A 88 2.44 11.87 29.28
C ARG A 88 2.42 10.48 28.65
N LEU A 89 3.33 9.58 29.05
CA LEU A 89 3.34 8.20 28.57
C LEU A 89 2.08 7.45 29.01
N VAL A 90 1.67 7.59 30.28
CA VAL A 90 0.49 6.93 30.83
C VAL A 90 -0.80 7.48 30.21
N GLU A 91 -0.90 8.80 30.08
CA GLU A 91 -2.05 9.49 29.46
C GLU A 91 -2.18 9.10 28.00
N MET A 92 -1.08 9.09 27.23
CA MET A 92 -1.09 8.57 25.87
C MET A 92 -1.57 7.11 25.83
N ILE A 93 -1.08 6.23 26.71
CA ILE A 93 -1.55 4.84 26.74
C ILE A 93 -3.06 4.78 27.00
N ARG A 94 -3.54 5.53 27.99
CA ARG A 94 -4.94 5.59 28.39
C ARG A 94 -5.85 6.13 27.28
N GLU A 95 -5.44 7.20 26.61
CA GLU A 95 -6.25 7.83 25.57
C GLU A 95 -6.28 7.04 24.26
N ARG A 96 -5.18 6.34 23.95
CA ARG A 96 -4.95 5.80 22.60
C ARG A 96 -5.05 4.29 22.51
N PHE A 97 -4.84 3.58 23.62
CA PHE A 97 -4.71 2.12 23.63
C PHE A 97 -5.57 1.44 24.71
N VAL A 98 -6.19 2.20 25.62
CA VAL A 98 -7.16 1.66 26.56
C VAL A 98 -8.55 1.98 26.04
N SER A 99 -9.32 0.95 25.72
CA SER A 99 -10.72 1.12 25.37
C SER A 99 -11.50 1.63 26.57
N GLN A 100 -12.23 2.72 26.36
CA GLN A 100 -13.22 3.18 27.33
C GLN A 100 -14.53 2.46 27.00
N GLU A 101 -15.23 1.96 28.03
CA GLU A 101 -16.61 1.52 27.88
C GLU A 101 -17.45 2.72 27.46
N VAL A 102 -17.61 2.89 26.15
CA VAL A 102 -18.63 3.75 25.62
C VAL A 102 -19.91 2.95 25.74
N SER A 103 -20.76 3.32 26.70
CA SER A 103 -22.16 2.92 26.77
C SER A 103 -22.93 3.54 25.59
N ARG A 104 -22.56 3.18 24.37
CA ARG A 104 -23.40 3.36 23.20
C ARG A 104 -24.37 2.20 23.22
N SER A 105 -25.61 2.49 23.57
CA SER A 105 -26.74 1.63 23.20
C SER A 105 -26.84 1.60 21.67
N VAL A 106 -25.97 0.84 21.02
CA VAL A 106 -26.22 0.41 19.65
C VAL A 106 -27.12 -0.79 19.79
N ASN A 107 -28.41 -0.56 19.64
CA ASN A 107 -29.33 -1.63 19.31
C ASN A 107 -28.73 -2.37 18.11
N PRO A 108 -28.52 -3.69 18.16
CA PRO A 108 -28.11 -4.45 17.00
C PRO A 108 -29.34 -4.56 16.10
N THR A 109 -29.70 -3.46 15.44
CA THR A 109 -30.47 -3.60 14.21
C THR A 109 -29.49 -4.22 13.24
N HIS A 110 -29.71 -5.50 12.99
CA HIS A 110 -29.30 -6.22 11.79
C HIS A 110 -29.86 -5.45 10.59
N ARG A 111 -29.32 -4.26 10.31
CA ARG A 111 -29.51 -3.61 9.03
C ARG A 111 -28.62 -4.39 8.10
N SER A 112 -29.25 -5.30 7.35
CA SER A 112 -28.88 -5.54 5.96
C SER A 112 -28.32 -4.23 5.44
N LEU A 113 -27.03 -4.19 5.11
CA LEU A 113 -26.48 -3.08 4.33
C LEU A 113 -27.45 -2.94 3.16
N ASN A 114 -28.23 -1.86 3.12
CA ASN A 114 -28.84 -1.49 1.86
C ASN A 114 -27.65 -1.31 0.91
N ASP A 115 -27.73 -1.92 -0.26
CA ASP A 115 -26.77 -1.86 -1.36
C ASP A 115 -26.47 -0.39 -1.77
N GLU A 116 -25.78 0.37 -0.93
CA GLU A 116 -25.20 1.64 -1.33
C GLU A 116 -24.00 1.32 -2.21
N GLU A 117 -24.16 1.66 -3.50
CA GLU A 117 -23.34 1.25 -4.63
C GLU A 117 -21.83 1.39 -4.37
N LEU A 118 -21.15 0.26 -4.17
CA LEU A 118 -19.70 0.17 -4.28
C LEU A 118 -19.35 -0.13 -5.73
N GLU A 119 -19.04 0.88 -6.53
CA GLU A 119 -18.86 0.75 -7.98
C GLU A 119 -17.39 0.92 -8.38
N LEU A 120 -16.86 0.03 -9.24
CA LEU A 120 -15.56 0.23 -9.88
C LEU A 120 -15.65 1.34 -10.92
N LYS A 121 -15.10 2.53 -10.62
CA LYS A 121 -15.20 3.67 -11.54
C LYS A 121 -14.12 3.68 -12.62
N ALA A 122 -12.90 3.35 -12.22
CA ALA A 122 -11.75 3.38 -13.11
C ALA A 122 -10.70 2.35 -12.69
N ILE A 123 -10.00 1.84 -13.70
CA ILE A 123 -8.84 0.97 -13.55
C ILE A 123 -7.62 1.76 -14.04
N TYR A 124 -6.58 1.86 -13.23
CA TYR A 124 -5.31 2.44 -13.60
C TYR A 124 -4.25 1.35 -13.74
N ILE A 125 -3.56 1.38 -14.86
CA ILE A 125 -2.49 0.44 -15.19
C ILE A 125 -1.17 1.18 -15.10
N TYR A 126 -0.19 0.57 -14.44
CA TYR A 126 1.17 1.08 -14.31
C TYR A 126 2.14 0.12 -15.00
N PRO A 127 2.27 0.14 -16.35
CA PRO A 127 3.13 -0.80 -17.05
C PRO A 127 4.58 -0.80 -16.56
N ILE A 128 5.13 0.39 -16.34
CA ILE A 128 6.49 0.59 -15.85
C ILE A 128 6.44 1.01 -14.38
N ARG A 129 7.15 0.28 -13.51
CA ARG A 129 7.28 0.62 -12.10
C ARG A 129 7.80 2.05 -11.94
N SER A 130 7.16 2.80 -11.04
CA SER A 130 7.54 4.18 -10.69
C SER A 130 7.37 5.22 -11.80
N CYS A 131 6.73 4.87 -12.91
CA CYS A 131 6.30 5.83 -13.93
C CYS A 131 4.81 6.18 -13.78
N GLY A 132 4.32 7.08 -14.65
CA GLY A 132 2.91 7.43 -14.74
C GLY A 132 2.02 6.25 -15.12
N SER A 133 0.71 6.45 -15.01
CA SER A 133 -0.30 5.48 -15.41
C SER A 133 -1.21 6.05 -16.49
N PHE A 134 -2.06 5.18 -17.03
CA PHE A 134 -3.22 5.60 -17.82
C PHE A 134 -4.49 4.97 -17.23
N ALA A 135 -5.57 5.74 -17.31
CA ALA A 135 -6.88 5.32 -16.84
C ALA A 135 -7.63 4.54 -17.92
N VAL A 136 -8.37 3.54 -17.47
CA VAL A 136 -9.29 2.71 -18.24
C VAL A 136 -10.66 2.80 -17.58
N THR A 137 -11.66 3.28 -18.32
CA THR A 137 -13.04 3.49 -17.84
C THR A 137 -14.02 2.46 -18.39
N THR A 138 -13.54 1.48 -19.16
CA THR A 138 -14.36 0.43 -19.78
C THR A 138 -14.07 -0.94 -19.17
N SER A 139 -13.01 -1.60 -19.63
CA SER A 139 -12.59 -2.89 -19.08
C SER A 139 -11.13 -3.18 -19.33
N TRP A 140 -10.54 -4.04 -18.49
CA TRP A 140 -9.15 -4.44 -18.62
C TRP A 140 -8.96 -5.95 -18.45
N PRO A 141 -8.12 -6.60 -19.27
CA PRO A 141 -7.86 -8.04 -19.14
C PRO A 141 -7.19 -8.40 -17.81
N MET A 142 -7.65 -9.50 -17.21
CA MET A 142 -7.04 -10.11 -16.04
C MET A 142 -6.21 -11.32 -16.44
N VAL A 143 -5.11 -11.54 -15.72
CA VAL A 143 -4.22 -12.69 -15.79
C VAL A 143 -4.00 -13.24 -14.38
N ASP A 144 -3.35 -14.40 -14.24
CA ASP A 144 -3.14 -15.03 -12.93
C ASP A 144 -2.44 -14.13 -11.90
N ARG A 145 -1.60 -13.21 -12.38
CA ARG A 145 -0.89 -12.23 -11.54
C ARG A 145 -1.70 -10.96 -11.22
N GLY A 146 -2.90 -10.79 -11.77
CA GLY A 146 -3.73 -9.60 -11.59
C GLY A 146 -4.07 -8.88 -12.91
N LEU A 147 -3.94 -7.56 -12.93
CA LEU A 147 -4.19 -6.75 -14.13
C LEU A 147 -3.10 -7.02 -15.19
N LYS A 148 -3.49 -7.39 -16.42
CA LYS A 148 -2.53 -7.66 -17.50
C LYS A 148 -1.61 -6.45 -17.73
N HIS A 149 -0.31 -6.67 -17.91
CA HIS A 149 0.70 -5.61 -18.09
C HIS A 149 0.95 -4.67 -16.90
N ASP A 150 0.30 -4.85 -15.76
CA ASP A 150 0.61 -4.01 -14.60
C ASP A 150 1.97 -4.41 -13.99
N ARG A 151 2.89 -3.43 -13.92
CA ARG A 151 4.23 -3.52 -13.33
C ARG A 151 5.12 -4.61 -13.94
N GLU A 152 4.92 -4.91 -15.23
CA GLU A 152 5.75 -5.86 -15.99
C GLU A 152 7.13 -5.30 -16.35
N PHE A 153 7.33 -3.99 -16.24
CA PHE A 153 8.58 -3.32 -16.63
C PHE A 153 9.21 -2.52 -15.48
N SER A 154 10.53 -2.38 -15.51
CA SER A 154 11.28 -1.49 -14.62
C SER A 154 12.37 -0.75 -15.40
N ILE A 155 12.54 0.53 -15.11
CA ILE A 155 13.73 1.28 -15.55
C ILE A 155 14.87 0.94 -14.58
N VAL A 156 16.01 0.51 -15.12
CA VAL A 156 17.20 0.17 -14.33
C VAL A 156 18.39 1.02 -14.75
N ASN A 157 19.31 1.23 -13.80
CA ASN A 157 20.59 1.89 -14.07
C ASN A 157 21.63 0.91 -14.67
N SER A 158 22.85 1.41 -14.91
CA SER A 158 23.97 0.61 -15.44
C SER A 158 24.38 -0.59 -14.59
N ASN A 159 23.96 -0.62 -13.33
CA ASN A 159 24.26 -1.70 -12.38
C ASN A 159 23.09 -2.68 -12.25
N GLY A 160 22.09 -2.60 -13.14
CA GLY A 160 20.89 -3.43 -13.09
C GLY A 160 19.94 -3.09 -11.94
N THR A 161 20.19 -2.02 -11.18
CA THR A 161 19.34 -1.63 -10.04
C THR A 161 18.11 -0.88 -10.54
N PRO A 162 16.88 -1.30 -10.19
CA PRO A 162 15.66 -0.56 -10.51
C PRO A 162 15.65 0.83 -9.90
N LEU A 163 15.25 1.83 -10.68
CA LEU A 163 15.00 3.17 -10.17
C LEU A 163 13.71 3.20 -9.34
N SER A 164 13.64 4.14 -8.40
CA SER A 164 12.45 4.40 -7.59
C SER A 164 12.04 5.86 -7.73
N GLN A 165 10.75 6.11 -7.88
CA GLN A 165 10.21 7.47 -8.03
C GLN A 165 10.48 8.35 -6.80
N SER A 166 10.62 7.78 -5.60
CA SER A 166 11.04 8.52 -4.41
C SER A 166 12.43 9.16 -4.51
N LYS A 167 13.29 8.65 -5.40
CA LYS A 167 14.63 9.19 -5.69
C LYS A 167 14.69 9.93 -7.03
N HIS A 168 13.80 9.58 -7.96
CA HIS A 168 13.72 10.11 -9.32
C HIS A 168 12.28 10.49 -9.63
N THR A 169 11.85 11.66 -9.16
CA THR A 169 10.44 12.08 -9.20
C THR A 169 9.95 12.37 -10.61
N ASP A 170 10.87 12.72 -11.51
CA ASP A 170 10.67 12.92 -12.94
C ASP A 170 10.27 11.66 -13.71
N MET A 171 10.46 10.47 -13.12
CA MET A 171 9.97 9.21 -13.71
C MET A 171 8.48 9.22 -14.01
N ALA A 172 7.69 9.97 -13.23
CA ALA A 172 6.25 10.04 -13.42
C ALA A 172 5.81 10.95 -14.57
N SER A 173 6.72 11.74 -15.14
CA SER A 173 6.51 12.44 -16.40
C SER A 173 6.56 11.49 -17.61
N ILE A 174 7.10 10.27 -17.45
CA ILE A 174 6.97 9.22 -18.45
C ILE A 174 5.63 8.52 -18.23
N ILE A 175 4.74 8.64 -19.21
CA ILE A 175 3.41 8.02 -19.17
C ILE A 175 3.40 6.86 -20.18
N PRO A 176 3.60 5.61 -19.72
CA PRO A 176 3.41 4.41 -20.54
C PRO A 176 1.93 4.13 -20.79
N LYS A 177 1.57 3.85 -22.04
CA LYS A 177 0.24 3.38 -22.47
C LYS A 177 0.40 2.09 -23.24
N ILE A 178 -0.42 1.09 -22.92
CA ILE A 178 -0.36 -0.21 -23.59
C ILE A 178 -1.73 -0.57 -24.15
N ASP A 179 -1.77 -1.05 -25.38
CA ASP A 179 -2.96 -1.70 -25.93
C ASP A 179 -2.80 -3.23 -25.82
N PRO A 180 -3.62 -3.90 -25.01
CA PRO A 180 -3.47 -5.33 -24.75
C PRO A 180 -3.84 -6.21 -25.94
N ARG A 181 -4.46 -5.65 -27.00
CA ARG A 181 -4.79 -6.38 -28.25
C ARG A 181 -3.64 -6.32 -29.24
N SER A 182 -3.08 -5.14 -29.47
CA SER A 182 -1.94 -4.96 -30.39
C SER A 182 -0.59 -5.28 -29.74
N ASN A 183 -0.52 -5.41 -28.41
CA ASN A 183 0.72 -5.59 -27.65
C ASN A 183 1.75 -4.50 -27.98
N VAL A 184 1.29 -3.26 -28.10
CA VAL A 184 2.14 -2.09 -28.35
C VAL A 184 2.19 -1.24 -27.09
N LEU A 185 3.41 -0.98 -26.62
CA LEU A 185 3.70 -0.05 -25.52
C LEU A 185 4.13 1.30 -26.12
N ILE A 186 3.41 2.36 -25.77
CA ILE A 186 3.71 3.74 -26.18
C ILE A 186 4.22 4.48 -24.95
N LEU A 187 5.40 5.09 -25.02
CA LEU A 187 5.92 5.96 -23.98
C LEU A 187 5.74 7.41 -24.42
N THR A 188 4.95 8.16 -23.65
CA THR A 188 4.74 9.60 -23.89
C THR A 188 5.45 10.40 -22.81
N HIS A 189 5.98 11.56 -23.16
CA HIS A 189 6.64 12.47 -22.21
C HIS A 189 6.47 13.93 -22.67
N PRO A 190 6.31 14.92 -21.76
CA PRO A 190 5.91 16.29 -22.13
C PRO A 190 6.78 16.99 -23.17
N THR A 191 8.08 16.69 -23.21
CA THR A 191 9.06 17.38 -24.06
C THR A 191 9.74 16.47 -25.08
N MET A 192 9.27 15.24 -25.25
CA MET A 192 9.89 14.23 -26.11
C MET A 192 8.85 13.66 -27.08
N PRO A 193 9.24 13.29 -28.31
CA PRO A 193 8.35 12.56 -29.21
C PRO A 193 8.00 11.20 -28.61
N ASP A 194 6.79 10.72 -28.89
CA ASP A 194 6.32 9.42 -28.42
C ASP A 194 7.21 8.29 -28.96
N LEU A 195 7.55 7.35 -28.08
CA LEU A 195 8.25 6.12 -28.45
C LEU A 195 7.24 4.98 -28.56
N ILE A 196 7.26 4.25 -29.67
CA ILE A 196 6.36 3.12 -29.93
C ILE A 196 7.17 1.82 -29.92
N LEU A 197 6.88 0.95 -28.97
CA LEU A 197 7.54 -0.34 -28.79
C LEU A 197 6.57 -1.49 -29.05
N ASN A 198 6.88 -2.33 -30.04
CA ASN A 198 6.12 -3.55 -30.30
C ASN A 198 6.63 -4.69 -29.41
N LEU A 199 5.81 -5.11 -28.44
CA LEU A 199 6.22 -6.10 -27.45
C LEU A 199 6.37 -7.51 -28.01
N ASN A 200 5.79 -7.79 -29.18
CA ASN A 200 5.95 -9.09 -29.86
C ASN A 200 7.31 -9.20 -30.56
N LYS A 201 8.02 -8.08 -30.78
CA LYS A 201 9.35 -8.04 -31.40
C LYS A 201 10.49 -7.99 -30.38
N LEU A 202 10.18 -8.01 -29.09
CA LEU A 202 11.21 -7.98 -28.05
C LEU A 202 12.05 -9.26 -28.08
N PRO A 203 13.35 -9.16 -27.74
CA PRO A 203 14.20 -10.33 -27.57
C PRO A 203 13.58 -11.30 -26.56
N THR A 204 13.83 -12.60 -26.72
CA THR A 204 13.36 -13.61 -25.75
C THR A 204 14.49 -14.05 -24.81
N ALA A 205 15.74 -13.68 -25.12
CA ALA A 205 16.90 -14.04 -24.34
C ALA A 205 17.06 -13.13 -23.10
N LYS A 206 17.37 -13.74 -21.96
CA LYS A 206 17.69 -13.03 -20.71
C LYS A 206 18.92 -12.15 -20.91
N SER A 207 18.94 -10.99 -20.25
CA SER A 207 20.13 -10.13 -20.22
C SER A 207 21.00 -10.44 -19.01
N ASN A 208 22.31 -10.60 -19.22
CA ASN A 208 23.27 -10.82 -18.14
C ASN A 208 23.52 -9.56 -17.27
N ILE A 209 23.04 -8.40 -17.71
CA ILE A 209 23.28 -7.09 -17.07
C ILE A 209 22.04 -6.65 -16.26
N LEU A 210 20.87 -7.18 -16.60
CA LEU A 210 19.60 -6.83 -15.95
C LEU A 210 19.32 -7.78 -14.78
N PRO A 211 18.33 -7.47 -13.91
CA PRO A 211 17.88 -8.40 -12.87
C PRO A 211 17.58 -9.79 -13.44
N GLU A 212 17.78 -10.83 -12.61
CA GLU A 212 17.44 -12.21 -12.97
C GLU A 212 16.01 -12.27 -13.54
N ASP A 213 15.83 -13.08 -14.58
CA ASP A 213 14.55 -13.25 -15.29
C ASP A 213 14.02 -11.96 -15.95
N SER A 214 14.87 -11.16 -16.58
CA SER A 214 14.41 -10.02 -17.37
C SER A 214 15.06 -9.91 -18.76
N VAL A 215 14.32 -9.27 -19.66
CA VAL A 215 14.69 -9.00 -21.04
C VAL A 215 14.93 -7.50 -21.22
N ASP A 216 15.96 -7.17 -21.99
CA ASP A 216 16.23 -5.81 -22.41
C ASP A 216 15.31 -5.38 -23.55
N CYS A 217 14.64 -4.22 -23.41
CA CYS A 217 13.75 -3.69 -24.43
C CYS A 217 14.48 -3.01 -25.60
N GLY A 218 15.81 -2.95 -25.59
CA GLY A 218 16.63 -2.53 -26.73
C GLY A 218 17.20 -1.11 -26.60
N ASP A 219 18.20 -0.83 -27.43
CA ASP A 219 19.02 0.38 -27.31
C ASP A 219 18.25 1.66 -27.68
N GLU A 220 17.25 1.57 -28.57
CA GLU A 220 16.37 2.71 -28.90
C GLU A 220 15.57 3.17 -27.67
N VAL A 221 14.99 2.22 -26.94
CA VAL A 221 14.23 2.48 -25.71
C VAL A 221 15.16 3.01 -24.61
N ALA A 222 16.35 2.40 -24.48
CA ALA A 222 17.37 2.86 -23.53
C ALA A 222 17.80 4.31 -23.79
N ALA A 223 18.02 4.68 -25.06
CA ALA A 223 18.37 6.04 -25.46
C ALA A 223 17.24 7.03 -25.16
N TRP A 224 16.00 6.66 -25.48
CA TRP A 224 14.82 7.51 -25.22
C TRP A 224 14.64 7.77 -23.72
N ILE A 225 14.67 6.73 -22.88
CA ILE A 225 14.48 6.87 -21.42
C ILE A 225 15.64 7.64 -20.79
N SER A 226 16.88 7.35 -21.20
CA SER A 226 18.06 8.07 -20.71
C SER A 226 17.96 9.56 -21.02
N LYS A 227 17.43 9.92 -22.19
CA LYS A 227 17.22 11.32 -22.58
C LYS A 227 16.04 11.95 -21.82
N ALA A 228 14.92 11.25 -21.67
CA ALA A 228 13.74 11.74 -20.96
C ALA A 228 14.07 12.08 -19.49
N LEU A 229 14.80 11.20 -18.79
CA LEU A 229 15.19 11.39 -17.39
C LEU A 229 16.51 12.13 -17.20
N ARG A 230 17.13 12.61 -18.30
CA ARG A 230 18.43 13.30 -18.30
C ARG A 230 19.52 12.55 -17.51
N GLN A 231 19.46 11.22 -17.55
CA GLN A 231 20.37 10.34 -16.83
C GLN A 231 20.93 9.28 -17.80
N PRO A 232 22.26 9.16 -17.94
CA PRO A 232 22.84 8.24 -18.91
C PRO A 232 22.75 6.78 -18.45
N ARG A 233 22.82 5.86 -19.43
CA ARG A 233 22.93 4.40 -19.22
C ARG A 233 21.74 3.80 -18.48
N LEU A 234 20.54 4.30 -18.75
CA LEU A 234 19.30 3.66 -18.31
C LEU A 234 18.85 2.61 -19.31
N ARG A 235 18.27 1.52 -18.83
CA ARG A 235 17.65 0.48 -19.65
C ARG A 235 16.24 0.16 -19.15
N LEU A 236 15.38 -0.28 -20.06
CA LEU A 236 14.06 -0.79 -19.72
C LEU A 236 14.12 -2.32 -19.66
N ALA A 237 13.92 -2.86 -18.47
CA ALA A 237 13.81 -4.30 -18.25
C ALA A 237 12.35 -4.73 -18.27
N LYS A 238 12.02 -5.74 -19.08
CA LYS A 238 10.74 -6.46 -19.02
C LYS A 238 10.94 -7.73 -18.21
N HIS A 239 10.19 -7.89 -17.13
CA HIS A 239 10.27 -9.08 -16.27
C HIS A 239 9.60 -10.27 -16.97
N LEU A 240 10.30 -11.39 -17.00
CA LEU A 240 9.79 -12.67 -17.50
C LEU A 240 8.97 -13.31 -16.39
N ASN A 241 7.75 -13.73 -16.75
CA ASN A 241 6.85 -14.42 -15.83
C ASN A 241 7.21 -15.91 -15.74
N ASP A 242 8.43 -16.23 -15.29
CA ASP A 242 8.74 -17.60 -14.83
C ASP A 242 8.18 -17.73 -13.41
N GLY A 243 7.04 -18.42 -13.28
CA GLY A 243 6.16 -18.46 -12.10
C GLY A 243 6.76 -18.95 -10.76
N ASN A 244 8.09 -18.95 -10.58
CA ASN A 244 8.77 -19.56 -9.45
C ASN A 244 9.34 -18.60 -8.40
N HIS A 245 9.51 -17.29 -8.64
CA HIS A 245 10.32 -16.47 -7.70
C HIS A 245 9.75 -15.12 -7.25
N ALA A 246 8.76 -14.52 -7.93
CA ALA A 246 8.22 -13.23 -7.53
C ALA A 246 6.73 -13.34 -7.16
N PRO A 247 6.28 -12.88 -5.97
CA PRO A 247 4.86 -12.78 -5.68
C PRO A 247 4.16 -11.84 -6.67
N PRO A 248 2.88 -12.08 -7.00
CA PRO A 248 2.13 -11.21 -7.89
C PRO A 248 2.08 -9.77 -7.33
N PRO A 249 2.08 -8.73 -8.20
CA PRO A 249 1.96 -7.36 -7.75
C PRO A 249 0.64 -7.18 -6.98
N LYS A 250 0.73 -6.50 -5.82
CA LYS A 250 -0.46 -6.15 -5.05
C LYS A 250 -1.22 -5.04 -5.79
N ILE A 251 -2.52 -5.21 -5.97
CA ILE A 251 -3.42 -4.22 -6.57
C ILE A 251 -3.86 -3.27 -5.47
N LEU A 252 -3.61 -1.96 -5.63
CA LEU A 252 -4.08 -0.97 -4.66
C LEU A 252 -5.50 -0.52 -5.03
N MET A 253 -6.46 -0.76 -4.15
CA MET A 253 -7.82 -0.24 -4.27
C MET A 253 -7.99 1.00 -3.39
N ILE A 254 -8.54 2.08 -3.95
CA ILE A 254 -8.79 3.34 -3.25
C ILE A 254 -10.27 3.74 -3.36
N ASN A 255 -10.80 4.38 -2.32
CA ASN A 255 -12.15 4.94 -2.36
C ASN A 255 -12.07 6.41 -2.83
N GLY A 256 -12.57 6.67 -4.03
CA GLY A 256 -12.59 7.99 -4.66
C GLY A 256 -13.30 9.02 -3.80
N ASN A 257 -14.56 8.77 -3.43
CA ASN A 257 -15.33 9.63 -2.52
C ASN A 257 -14.62 9.92 -1.20
N ALA A 258 -14.00 8.92 -0.58
CA ALA A 258 -13.25 9.13 0.66
C ALA A 258 -12.05 10.06 0.43
N LEU A 259 -11.33 9.90 -0.68
CA LEU A 259 -10.24 10.80 -1.05
C LEU A 259 -10.72 12.23 -1.32
N ARG A 260 -11.87 12.39 -1.98
CA ARG A 260 -12.45 13.72 -2.25
C ARG A 260 -12.92 14.41 -0.96
N SER A 261 -13.43 13.67 0.02
CA SER A 261 -13.83 14.20 1.34
C SER A 261 -12.65 14.69 2.21
N LEU A 262 -11.41 14.50 1.74
CA LEU A 262 -10.22 15.08 2.36
C LEU A 262 -9.91 16.49 1.84
N GLY A 263 -10.52 16.89 0.71
CA GLY A 263 -10.61 18.29 0.28
C GLY A 263 -11.38 19.15 1.29
N ASP A 264 -11.20 20.46 1.23
CA ASP A 264 -11.78 21.40 2.19
C ASP A 264 -13.08 21.96 1.61
N GLU A 265 -14.24 21.67 2.22
CA GLU A 265 -15.59 21.86 1.64
C GLU A 265 -15.96 23.31 1.22
N ASP A 266 -15.11 24.30 1.54
CA ASP A 266 -15.36 25.73 1.37
C ASP A 266 -14.63 26.37 0.15
N SER A 267 -14.00 25.60 -0.75
CA SER A 267 -13.20 26.16 -1.84
C SER A 267 -13.63 25.73 -3.26
N ALA A 268 -13.70 26.68 -4.20
CA ALA A 268 -14.04 26.40 -5.61
C ALA A 268 -12.97 25.58 -6.37
N ASP A 269 -11.82 25.30 -5.74
CA ASP A 269 -10.67 24.55 -6.29
C ASP A 269 -10.75 23.02 -6.00
N ASP A 270 -11.89 22.58 -5.45
CA ASP A 270 -12.08 21.28 -4.84
C ASP A 270 -12.11 20.10 -5.82
N GLN A 271 -12.72 20.25 -6.99
CA GLN A 271 -12.80 19.14 -7.96
C GLN A 271 -11.43 18.81 -8.56
N ALA A 272 -10.57 19.83 -8.74
CA ALA A 272 -9.21 19.66 -9.22
C ALA A 272 -8.34 18.98 -8.15
N THR A 273 -8.42 19.43 -6.90
CA THR A 273 -7.72 18.82 -5.76
C THR A 273 -8.15 17.38 -5.51
N ALA A 274 -9.45 17.10 -5.57
CA ALA A 274 -10.05 15.78 -5.49
C ALA A 274 -9.54 14.82 -6.59
N SER A 275 -9.57 15.28 -7.84
CA SER A 275 -9.11 14.49 -8.99
C SER A 275 -7.61 14.26 -8.94
N TRP A 276 -6.85 15.29 -8.55
CA TRP A 276 -5.43 15.21 -8.27
C TRP A 276 -5.14 14.12 -7.23
N LEU A 277 -5.83 14.11 -6.08
CA LEU A 277 -5.60 13.08 -5.06
C LEU A 277 -5.80 11.67 -5.61
N VAL A 278 -6.89 11.41 -6.35
CA VAL A 278 -7.14 10.09 -6.94
C VAL A 278 -6.01 9.66 -7.87
N GLU A 279 -5.49 10.56 -8.69
CA GLU A 279 -4.37 10.28 -9.60
C GLU A 279 -3.03 10.09 -8.87
N HIS A 280 -2.81 10.81 -7.77
CA HIS A 280 -1.54 10.82 -7.03
C HIS A 280 -1.42 9.69 -6.01
N PHE A 281 -2.53 9.13 -5.55
CA PHE A 281 -2.53 7.96 -4.66
C PHE A 281 -2.05 6.68 -5.34
N GLN A 282 -1.88 6.71 -6.67
CA GLN A 282 -1.43 5.59 -7.50
C GLN A 282 -2.22 4.29 -7.26
N GLY A 283 -3.53 4.44 -7.04
CA GLY A 283 -4.44 3.31 -6.90
C GLY A 283 -4.68 2.64 -8.25
N ASN A 284 -4.66 1.32 -8.28
CA ASN A 284 -5.02 0.54 -9.47
C ASN A 284 -6.53 0.50 -9.67
N LEU A 285 -7.32 0.38 -8.60
CA LEU A 285 -8.78 0.32 -8.67
C LEU A 285 -9.37 1.50 -7.91
N VAL A 286 -10.07 2.38 -8.62
CA VAL A 286 -10.80 3.50 -8.02
C VAL A 286 -12.24 3.08 -7.86
N VAL A 287 -12.68 2.99 -6.61
CA VAL A 287 -14.03 2.59 -6.23
C VAL A 287 -14.78 3.81 -5.72
N GLU A 288 -16.03 3.96 -6.13
CA GLU A 288 -16.95 4.91 -5.51
C GLU A 288 -17.77 4.18 -4.47
N ALA A 289 -17.60 4.59 -3.22
CA ALA A 289 -18.36 4.08 -2.07
C ALA A 289 -18.53 5.21 -1.05
N PRO A 290 -19.51 5.17 -0.14
CA PRO A 290 -19.63 6.18 0.90
C PRO A 290 -18.31 6.33 1.69
N ALA A 291 -17.92 7.56 2.03
CA ALA A 291 -16.68 7.84 2.75
C ALA A 291 -16.64 7.21 4.16
N THR A 292 -17.81 6.84 4.70
CA THR A 292 -18.00 6.15 5.98
C THR A 292 -17.78 4.64 5.93
N VAL A 293 -17.64 4.05 4.73
CA VAL A 293 -17.45 2.60 4.58
C VAL A 293 -16.13 2.18 5.20
N ASP A 294 -16.22 1.30 6.20
CA ASP A 294 -15.03 0.71 6.81
C ASP A 294 -14.54 -0.51 6.02
N MET A 295 -13.69 -0.25 5.03
CA MET A 295 -13.03 -1.28 4.21
C MET A 295 -12.06 -2.17 5.01
N GLN A 296 -11.69 -1.81 6.26
CA GLN A 296 -10.75 -2.59 7.08
C GLN A 296 -11.36 -3.90 7.57
N THR A 297 -12.69 -3.95 7.66
CA THR A 297 -13.47 -5.13 8.04
C THR A 297 -13.48 -6.21 6.95
N TRP A 298 -13.04 -5.88 5.73
CA TRP A 298 -13.12 -6.79 4.60
C TRP A 298 -12.00 -7.84 4.63
N LYS A 299 -12.37 -9.07 4.32
CA LYS A 299 -11.46 -10.21 4.17
C LYS A 299 -11.19 -10.49 2.69
N GLN A 300 -12.24 -10.43 1.89
CA GLN A 300 -12.21 -10.58 0.44
C GLN A 300 -13.17 -9.59 -0.19
N VAL A 301 -13.00 -9.35 -1.48
CA VAL A 301 -13.96 -8.60 -2.27
C VAL A 301 -14.07 -9.19 -3.66
N ALA A 302 -15.30 -9.24 -4.18
CA ALA A 302 -15.58 -9.73 -5.52
C ALA A 302 -16.12 -8.62 -6.42
N VAL A 303 -15.76 -8.63 -7.70
CA VAL A 303 -16.32 -7.75 -8.74
C VAL A 303 -16.70 -8.61 -9.94
N GLY A 304 -18.01 -8.81 -10.14
CA GLY A 304 -18.49 -9.83 -11.07
C GLY A 304 -17.94 -11.21 -10.71
N GLU A 305 -17.20 -11.83 -11.61
CA GLU A 305 -16.57 -13.13 -11.41
C GLU A 305 -15.17 -13.06 -10.77
N HIS A 306 -14.59 -11.86 -10.66
CA HIS A 306 -13.23 -11.68 -10.17
C HIS A 306 -13.20 -11.59 -8.65
N ARG A 307 -12.38 -12.42 -8.01
CA ARG A 307 -12.21 -12.43 -6.55
C ARG A 307 -10.85 -11.89 -6.14
N PHE A 308 -10.83 -11.12 -5.07
CA PHE A 308 -9.65 -10.49 -4.52
C PHE A 308 -9.57 -10.74 -3.02
N LYS A 309 -8.43 -11.23 -2.54
CA LYS A 309 -8.13 -11.32 -1.11
C LYS A 309 -7.58 -9.98 -0.61
N VAL A 310 -8.07 -9.50 0.52
CA VAL A 310 -7.51 -8.33 1.19
C VAL A 310 -6.21 -8.73 1.89
N VAL A 311 -5.11 -8.13 1.48
CA VAL A 311 -3.75 -8.45 1.96
C VAL A 311 -3.32 -7.50 3.08
N GLY A 312 -3.80 -6.26 3.06
CA GLY A 312 -3.44 -5.28 4.08
C GLY A 312 -3.92 -3.88 3.72
N MET A 313 -3.70 -2.96 4.64
CA MET A 313 -4.04 -1.56 4.47
C MET A 313 -2.89 -0.79 3.82
N CYS A 314 -3.22 0.19 2.98
CA CYS A 314 -2.25 1.18 2.52
C CYS A 314 -2.10 2.25 3.61
N THR A 315 -1.11 2.08 4.49
CA THR A 315 -0.97 2.90 5.69
C THR A 315 -0.10 4.15 5.51
N ARG A 316 0.64 4.28 4.39
CA ARG A 316 1.37 5.48 3.93
C ARG A 316 1.92 5.20 2.52
N CYS A 317 1.89 6.19 1.63
CA CYS A 317 2.76 6.16 0.45
C CYS A 317 3.55 7.49 0.40
N PRO A 318 4.88 7.48 0.51
CA PRO A 318 5.69 8.69 0.36
C PRO A 318 5.53 9.40 -0.98
N MET A 319 4.89 8.76 -1.95
CA MET A 319 4.69 9.34 -3.29
C MET A 319 3.49 10.27 -3.38
N ILE A 320 2.58 10.28 -2.40
CA ILE A 320 1.52 11.32 -2.35
C ILE A 320 2.10 12.72 -2.07
N TYR A 321 3.38 12.78 -1.68
CA TYR A 321 4.05 14.01 -1.31
C TYR A 321 4.53 14.80 -2.53
N VAL A 322 4.73 14.16 -3.69
CA VAL A 322 5.46 14.78 -4.78
C VAL A 322 4.58 14.86 -6.01
N ASP A 323 4.42 16.07 -6.53
CA ASP A 323 3.83 16.32 -7.82
C ASP A 323 4.71 15.66 -8.91
N PRO A 324 4.18 14.73 -9.71
CA PRO A 324 4.91 13.91 -10.68
C PRO A 324 5.40 14.69 -11.90
N VAL A 325 4.84 15.88 -12.14
CA VAL A 325 5.19 16.74 -13.27
C VAL A 325 6.31 17.72 -12.88
N SER A 326 6.21 18.31 -11.70
CA SER A 326 7.15 19.32 -11.20
C SER A 326 8.22 18.76 -10.27
N GLY A 327 8.04 17.55 -9.72
CA GLY A 327 8.92 16.95 -8.74
C GLY A 327 8.89 17.63 -7.36
N ASN A 328 8.00 18.60 -7.16
CA ASN A 328 7.88 19.39 -5.94
C ASN A 328 6.73 18.93 -5.06
N VAL A 329 6.82 19.20 -3.76
CA VAL A 329 5.71 19.01 -2.83
C VAL A 329 4.77 20.22 -2.96
N SER A 330 3.55 20.04 -3.48
CA SER A 330 2.61 21.15 -3.60
C SER A 330 1.97 21.47 -2.23
N ALA A 331 1.55 22.72 -2.04
CA ALA A 331 0.86 23.14 -0.82
C ALA A 331 -0.47 22.38 -0.63
N ASP A 332 -1.14 22.03 -1.73
CA ASP A 332 -2.39 21.28 -1.73
C ASP A 332 -2.18 19.82 -1.37
N SER A 333 -1.05 19.22 -1.79
CA SER A 333 -0.61 17.92 -1.27
C SER A 333 -0.52 18.00 0.25
N LEU A 334 0.22 18.97 0.81
CA LEU A 334 0.46 19.09 2.25
C LEU A 334 -0.83 19.27 3.07
N LYS A 335 -1.82 20.01 2.55
CA LYS A 335 -3.14 20.18 3.20
C LYS A 335 -3.96 18.90 3.19
N ALA A 336 -4.11 18.26 2.03
CA ALA A 336 -4.82 16.98 1.93
C ALA A 336 -4.17 15.92 2.84
N ILE A 337 -2.83 15.90 2.88
CA ILE A 337 -2.03 15.07 3.76
C ILE A 337 -2.31 15.37 5.25
N ALA A 338 -2.39 16.64 5.65
CA ALA A 338 -2.74 17.00 7.02
C ALA A 338 -4.13 16.47 7.40
N ASN A 339 -5.09 16.51 6.48
CA ASN A 339 -6.44 15.98 6.67
C ASN A 339 -6.47 14.45 6.73
N VAL A 340 -5.70 13.76 5.88
CA VAL A 340 -5.47 12.31 5.98
C VAL A 340 -4.97 11.93 7.38
N PHE A 341 -3.97 12.66 7.87
CA PHE A 341 -3.34 12.38 9.16
C PHE A 341 -4.19 12.77 10.37
N LYS A 342 -5.05 13.78 10.25
CA LYS A 342 -6.02 14.18 11.29
C LYS A 342 -7.22 13.25 11.35
N LYS A 343 -7.84 12.94 10.20
CA LYS A 343 -9.08 12.15 10.10
C LYS A 343 -8.84 10.63 10.14
N LYS A 344 -7.58 10.16 10.08
CA LYS A 344 -7.19 8.73 10.11
C LYS A 344 -7.92 7.88 9.07
N VAL A 345 -8.22 8.46 7.90
CA VAL A 345 -8.98 7.77 6.85
C VAL A 345 -8.09 6.68 6.24
N PRO A 346 -8.54 5.41 6.19
CA PRO A 346 -7.83 4.38 5.42
C PRO A 346 -7.85 4.75 3.94
N LEU A 347 -6.67 4.99 3.37
CA LEU A 347 -6.54 5.58 2.03
C LEU A 347 -6.72 4.55 0.90
N GLY A 348 -6.57 3.27 1.24
CA GLY A 348 -6.78 2.17 0.31
C GLY A 348 -6.44 0.82 0.93
N MET A 349 -6.81 -0.24 0.21
CA MET A 349 -6.56 -1.63 0.58
C MET A 349 -5.71 -2.29 -0.50
N TYR A 350 -4.69 -3.03 -0.09
CA TYR A 350 -3.95 -3.91 -0.99
C TYR A 350 -4.71 -5.20 -1.19
N LEU A 351 -4.89 -5.55 -2.46
CA LEU A 351 -5.61 -6.72 -2.92
C LEU A 351 -4.65 -7.68 -3.62
N ALA A 352 -4.85 -8.98 -3.42
CA ALA A 352 -4.26 -10.04 -4.22
C ALA A 352 -5.37 -10.70 -5.03
N TYR A 353 -5.19 -10.78 -6.36
CA TYR A 353 -6.13 -11.47 -7.23
C TYR A 353 -6.09 -12.98 -6.97
N VAL A 354 -7.26 -13.60 -6.90
CA VAL A 354 -7.41 -15.05 -6.77
C VAL A 354 -7.77 -15.59 -8.14
N SER A 355 -6.80 -16.25 -8.80
CA SER A 355 -7.06 -16.91 -10.08
C SER A 355 -7.74 -18.25 -9.86
N ASP A 356 -8.80 -18.51 -10.61
CA ASP A 356 -9.50 -19.80 -10.62
C ASP A 356 -8.85 -20.81 -11.60
N GLY A 357 -7.69 -20.49 -12.19
CA GLY A 357 -6.97 -21.39 -13.11
C GLY A 357 -7.66 -21.67 -14.45
N GLY A 358 -8.77 -20.98 -14.74
CA GLY A 358 -9.51 -21.09 -16.00
C GLY A 358 -8.87 -20.26 -17.11
N ALA A 359 -8.41 -20.90 -18.18
CA ALA A 359 -7.67 -20.32 -19.30
C ALA A 359 -8.43 -19.27 -20.17
N THR A 360 -9.64 -18.87 -19.80
CA THR A 360 -10.37 -17.81 -20.53
C THR A 360 -9.90 -16.45 -20.05
N ALA A 361 -9.38 -15.62 -20.95
CA ALA A 361 -9.05 -14.22 -20.68
C ALA A 361 -10.33 -13.46 -20.29
N ARG A 362 -10.54 -13.28 -18.98
CA ARG A 362 -11.67 -12.53 -18.42
C ARG A 362 -11.23 -11.09 -18.19
N SER A 363 -12.10 -10.14 -18.49
CA SER A 363 -11.83 -8.71 -18.32
C SER A 363 -12.62 -8.13 -17.17
N LEU A 364 -11.93 -7.45 -16.26
CA LEU A 364 -12.54 -6.67 -15.19
C LEU A 364 -13.24 -5.45 -15.79
N GLN A 365 -14.53 -5.26 -15.49
CA GLN A 365 -15.37 -4.20 -16.04
C GLN A 365 -15.52 -3.04 -15.06
N CYS A 366 -15.30 -1.81 -15.52
CA CYS A 366 -15.77 -0.61 -14.83
C CYS A 366 -17.31 -0.57 -14.85
N GLY A 367 -17.91 0.02 -13.82
CA GLY A 367 -19.33 -0.14 -13.49
C GLY A 367 -19.65 -1.43 -12.72
N GLY A 368 -18.67 -2.33 -12.58
CA GLY A 368 -18.82 -3.54 -11.77
C GLY A 368 -19.01 -3.22 -10.29
N ARG A 369 -19.96 -3.90 -9.64
CA ARG A 369 -20.22 -3.73 -8.21
C ARG A 369 -19.27 -4.59 -7.38
N PHE A 370 -18.69 -3.99 -6.34
CA PHE A 370 -17.89 -4.69 -5.33
C PHE A 370 -18.80 -5.33 -4.28
N VAL A 371 -18.60 -6.62 -4.05
CA VAL A 371 -19.28 -7.41 -3.03
C VAL A 371 -18.25 -7.82 -1.98
N PRO A 372 -18.16 -7.13 -0.84
CA PRO A 372 -17.21 -7.46 0.21
C PRO A 372 -17.66 -8.65 1.06
N GLU A 373 -16.74 -9.57 1.33
CA GLU A 373 -16.88 -10.58 2.39
C GLU A 373 -16.28 -10.01 3.67
N GLN A 374 -17.12 -9.76 4.67
CA GLN A 374 -16.68 -9.25 5.97
C GLN A 374 -15.98 -10.33 6.79
N LYS A 375 -15.03 -9.92 7.62
CA LYS A 375 -14.43 -10.78 8.65
C LYS A 375 -15.53 -11.14 9.66
N VAL A 376 -15.91 -12.42 9.73
CA VAL A 376 -16.86 -12.89 10.76
C VAL A 376 -16.23 -12.68 12.13
N HIS A 377 -16.82 -11.82 12.95
CA HIS A 377 -16.56 -11.81 14.39
C HIS A 377 -17.25 -13.04 14.98
N SER A 378 -16.47 -14.05 15.37
CA SER A 378 -16.98 -15.15 16.20
C SER A 378 -17.59 -14.54 17.47
N LYS A 379 -18.85 -14.92 17.75
CA LYS A 379 -19.67 -14.51 18.90
C LYS A 379 -18.83 -14.13 20.12
N VAL A 380 -19.06 -12.92 20.62
CA VAL A 380 -18.66 -12.49 21.96
C VAL A 380 -19.31 -13.45 22.96
N THR A 381 -18.55 -14.43 23.45
CA THR A 381 -18.88 -15.15 24.66
C THR A 381 -18.82 -14.12 25.78
N SER A 382 -19.93 -13.90 26.49
CA SER A 382 -19.95 -13.03 27.66
C SER A 382 -18.96 -13.57 28.69
N ILE A 383 -17.78 -12.98 28.77
CA ILE A 383 -16.87 -13.19 29.90
C ILE A 383 -17.25 -12.11 30.91
N THR A 384 -18.04 -12.52 31.89
CA THR A 384 -18.26 -11.80 33.15
C THR A 384 -16.92 -11.49 33.81
N GLU A 385 -16.75 -10.22 34.17
CA GLU A 385 -15.78 -9.67 35.11
C GLU A 385 -14.43 -10.38 35.22
N SER A 386 -13.42 -9.83 34.55
CA SER A 386 -12.03 -10.06 34.94
C SER A 386 -11.25 -8.76 34.91
N VAL A 387 -11.01 -8.22 36.10
CA VAL A 387 -10.07 -7.13 36.40
C VAL A 387 -8.73 -7.44 35.75
N VAL A 388 -8.31 -6.60 34.79
CA VAL A 388 -6.98 -6.71 34.17
C VAL A 388 -5.93 -6.23 35.17
N ARG A 389 -5.17 -7.17 35.73
CA ARG A 389 -3.91 -6.89 36.44
C ARG A 389 -2.79 -6.68 35.42
N PHE A 390 -2.10 -5.54 35.51
CA PHE A 390 -0.85 -5.32 34.80
C PHE A 390 0.28 -6.11 35.48
N ASN A 391 0.75 -7.18 34.84
CA ASN A 391 2.03 -7.80 35.21
C ASN A 391 3.14 -7.16 34.39
N PHE A 392 3.91 -6.27 35.02
CA PHE A 392 5.25 -5.96 34.59
C PHE A 392 6.16 -7.09 35.07
N ASN A 393 6.49 -8.04 34.19
CA ASN A 393 7.62 -8.92 34.46
C ASN A 393 8.90 -8.11 34.24
N GLY A 394 9.61 -7.85 35.34
CA GLY A 394 10.94 -7.27 35.38
C GLY A 394 12.02 -8.20 34.85
#